data_AF-A0A355V9W6-F1
#
_entry.id   AF-A0A355V9W6-F1
#
_cell.length_a   1.000
_cell.length_b   1.000
_cell.length_c   1.000
_cell.angle_alpha   90.00
_cell.angle_beta   90.00
_cell.angle_gamma   90.00
#
_symmetry.space_group_name_H-M   'P 1'
#
loop_
_entity.id
_entity.type
_entity.pdbx_description
1 polymer ?
#
loop_
_entity_poly.entity_id
_entity_poly.type
_entity_poly.pdbx_seq_one_letter_code
_entity_poly.pdbx_strand_id
1 'polypeptide(L)'
;MNNNQRFVKKRLAQYVAASLIAGMSTQALANDFTINNGQLTISNDNSFSQTVTVGANGIVGSVDNVPVSNNFGIPNFSFDLVNSATTPTNGTYTFEVAVAIQSDSVSTRRFEAYLGNLTLTVNGSTVTGTIANQDLVVLARDGAVNATAVISNNSASNGAVTISGGSVTFSGSNLVNRLVNANAAFQTILNAFNAGGSYTYTVAIEQTTGAQATRFGRIVNGTFSPFPRVQTECSLATNSQLSNVFTLNGTVNNAPYAIRTLLSSAYAVQGKFGVQQAASSGALTAFTEDCTEQTTGGGGGNNGGGEVVVPVEQLQEQAEQLDSLAEQIANNPGNVPEAVIQQIDQATDNAVQNIGNVIARFEQGTEVNTGNLLATLEVAAKASSTSSTASGSGTGNQSLAQKSSSLLTNSAAALTSLAAQSQSGNAPALTATQVTQVRTATTNLLSTASTLSTQSTSTTDIASAARAAAEVINANRRLNVAADAALVASVSNASAQIATAAIRAVAGANVSDAEITTLLQQNQGLAEQVLNLALPIPPSQVTTRAERNNQI
;
A
#
# COMPACT_ATOMS: atom_id res chain seq x y z
N MET A 1 -14.39 -44.52 -50.48
CA MET A 1 -14.22 -45.53 -49.40
C MET A 1 -13.98 -44.79 -48.10
N ASN A 2 -14.85 -45.07 -47.11
CA ASN A 2 -14.64 -45.09 -45.65
C ASN A 2 -14.13 -43.84 -44.92
N ASN A 3 -14.51 -43.55 -43.66
CA ASN A 3 -15.71 -43.78 -42.84
C ASN A 3 -15.46 -42.99 -41.52
N ASN A 4 -16.54 -42.56 -40.88
CA ASN A 4 -16.69 -42.30 -39.43
C ASN A 4 -16.06 -41.07 -38.72
N GLN A 5 -16.97 -40.15 -38.41
CA GLN A 5 -17.30 -39.61 -37.07
C GLN A 5 -16.26 -39.70 -35.95
N ARG A 6 -15.97 -38.53 -35.34
CA ARG A 6 -15.83 -38.38 -33.88
C ARG A 6 -16.00 -36.91 -33.49
N PHE A 7 -17.22 -36.53 -33.09
CA PHE A 7 -17.46 -35.32 -32.30
C PHE A 7 -16.60 -35.37 -31.03
N VAL A 8 -15.69 -34.41 -30.88
CA VAL A 8 -14.74 -34.34 -29.77
C VAL A 8 -15.48 -33.90 -28.51
N LYS A 9 -15.89 -34.87 -27.70
CA LYS A 9 -16.50 -34.73 -26.35
C LYS A 9 -15.66 -33.96 -25.31
N LYS A 10 -14.50 -33.40 -25.66
CA LYS A 10 -13.57 -32.78 -24.68
C LYS A 10 -13.79 -31.30 -24.41
N ARG A 11 -14.49 -30.55 -25.29
CA ARG A 11 -14.74 -29.11 -25.04
C ARG A 11 -16.01 -28.82 -24.26
N LEU A 12 -17.02 -29.70 -24.32
CA LEU A 12 -18.25 -29.52 -23.54
C LEU A 12 -18.01 -29.76 -22.04
N ALA A 13 -17.13 -30.71 -21.68
CA ALA A 13 -16.81 -31.01 -20.27
C ALA A 13 -15.99 -29.91 -19.58
N GLN A 14 -15.16 -29.15 -20.31
CA GLN A 14 -14.38 -28.04 -19.75
C GLN A 14 -15.21 -26.76 -19.57
N TYR A 15 -16.14 -26.48 -20.50
CA TYR A 15 -17.11 -25.41 -20.27
C TYR A 15 -18.11 -25.77 -19.19
N VAL A 16 -18.51 -27.04 -19.06
CA VAL A 16 -19.35 -27.51 -17.96
C VAL A 16 -18.61 -27.45 -16.62
N ALA A 17 -17.29 -27.72 -16.55
CA ALA A 17 -16.53 -27.59 -15.29
C ALA A 17 -16.32 -26.13 -14.83
N ALA A 18 -16.06 -25.19 -15.76
CA ALA A 18 -15.96 -23.76 -15.42
C ALA A 18 -17.32 -23.10 -15.14
N SER A 19 -18.41 -23.64 -15.70
CA SER A 19 -19.79 -23.22 -15.35
C SER A 19 -20.40 -24.00 -14.17
N LEU A 20 -19.81 -25.13 -13.76
CA LEU A 20 -20.21 -25.89 -12.55
C LEU A 20 -19.70 -25.26 -11.25
N ILE A 21 -18.60 -24.48 -11.30
CA ILE A 21 -18.11 -23.72 -10.12
C ILE A 21 -18.86 -22.39 -9.96
N ALA A 22 -19.40 -21.83 -11.05
CA ALA A 22 -20.26 -20.64 -11.01
C ALA A 22 -21.72 -20.92 -10.58
N GLY A 23 -22.03 -22.12 -10.08
CA GLY A 23 -23.40 -22.55 -9.78
C GLY A 23 -23.55 -23.40 -8.52
N MET A 24 -22.54 -23.51 -7.65
CA MET A 24 -22.76 -24.09 -6.33
C MET A 24 -23.46 -23.06 -5.45
N SER A 25 -24.79 -23.08 -5.45
CA SER A 25 -25.60 -22.41 -4.43
C SER A 25 -25.15 -22.92 -3.07
N THR A 26 -24.36 -22.13 -2.34
CA THR A 26 -24.01 -22.45 -0.96
C THR A 26 -25.28 -22.32 -0.14
N GLN A 27 -25.87 -23.46 0.22
CA GLN A 27 -26.95 -23.44 1.20
C GLN A 27 -26.42 -22.79 2.49
N ALA A 28 -27.26 -21.98 3.14
CA ALA A 28 -26.95 -21.42 4.44
C ALA A 28 -26.63 -22.56 5.42
N LEU A 29 -25.51 -22.47 6.12
CA LEU A 29 -25.26 -23.34 7.27
C LEU A 29 -26.13 -22.87 8.43
N ALA A 30 -26.39 -23.77 9.38
CA ALA A 30 -27.34 -23.54 10.47
C ALA A 30 -27.09 -22.26 11.29
N ASN A 31 -25.90 -21.66 11.23
CA ASN A 31 -25.50 -20.48 11.99
C ASN A 31 -24.71 -19.45 11.18
N ASP A 32 -24.93 -19.38 9.88
CA ASP A 32 -24.41 -18.28 9.07
C ASP A 32 -25.21 -17.00 9.36
N PHE A 33 -24.50 -15.90 9.58
CA PHE A 33 -25.10 -14.59 9.83
C PHE A 33 -25.25 -13.81 8.53
N THR A 34 -26.43 -13.22 8.34
CA THR A 34 -26.71 -12.35 7.19
C THR A 34 -27.13 -10.98 7.66
N ILE A 35 -26.71 -9.95 6.91
CA ILE A 35 -27.31 -8.63 7.03
C ILE A 35 -28.76 -8.74 6.53
N ASN A 36 -29.73 -8.34 7.34
CA ASN A 36 -31.14 -8.38 7.02
C ASN A 36 -31.40 -7.53 5.76
N ASN A 37 -31.98 -8.14 4.72
CA ASN A 37 -32.17 -7.55 3.39
C ASN A 37 -30.90 -6.97 2.75
N GLY A 38 -29.71 -7.27 3.28
CA GLY A 38 -28.46 -6.60 2.90
C GLY A 38 -28.51 -5.09 3.11
N GLN A 39 -29.31 -4.57 4.04
CA GLN A 39 -29.47 -3.13 4.25
C GLN A 39 -28.55 -2.62 5.35
N LEU A 40 -27.82 -1.54 5.03
CA LEU A 40 -27.05 -0.75 5.98
C LEU A 40 -27.66 0.66 6.00
N THR A 41 -27.88 1.20 7.19
CA THR A 41 -28.34 2.57 7.37
C THR A 41 -27.19 3.43 7.85
N ILE A 42 -26.95 4.53 7.14
CA ILE A 42 -26.04 5.60 7.57
C ILE A 42 -26.89 6.75 8.04
N SER A 43 -26.67 7.20 9.27
CA SER A 43 -27.47 8.25 9.89
C SER A 43 -26.61 9.24 10.68
N ASN A 44 -27.23 10.31 11.14
CA ASN A 44 -26.67 11.19 12.16
C ASN A 44 -27.73 11.49 13.23
N ASP A 45 -27.31 12.13 14.33
CA ASP A 45 -28.20 12.42 15.45
C ASP A 45 -29.25 13.52 15.14
N ASN A 46 -29.13 14.20 13.99
CA ASN A 46 -29.91 15.37 13.59
C ASN A 46 -30.79 15.13 12.34
N SER A 47 -31.45 13.97 12.26
CA SER A 47 -32.48 13.57 11.26
C SER A 47 -32.02 13.08 9.89
N PHE A 48 -30.72 13.07 9.58
CA PHE A 48 -30.24 12.40 8.37
C PHE A 48 -30.28 10.89 8.56
N SER A 49 -30.87 10.18 7.60
CA SER A 49 -30.86 8.73 7.55
C SER A 49 -30.98 8.29 6.09
N GLN A 50 -30.02 7.52 5.60
CA GLN A 50 -30.05 6.89 4.30
C GLN A 50 -29.76 5.41 4.43
N THR A 51 -30.61 4.59 3.82
CA THR A 51 -30.41 3.14 3.72
C THR A 51 -29.82 2.79 2.37
N VAL A 52 -28.70 2.08 2.40
CA VAL A 52 -27.99 1.56 1.23
C VAL A 52 -27.93 0.04 1.28
N THR A 53 -27.75 -0.57 0.12
CA THR A 53 -27.63 -2.02 0.01
C THR A 53 -26.15 -2.43 -0.03
N VAL A 54 -25.81 -3.44 0.76
CA VAL A 54 -24.55 -4.17 0.71
C VAL A 54 -24.63 -5.20 -0.41
N GLY A 55 -23.79 -5.08 -1.44
CA GLY A 55 -23.61 -6.01 -2.54
C GLY A 55 -23.20 -7.42 -2.07
N ALA A 56 -23.48 -8.45 -2.87
CA ALA A 56 -23.02 -9.82 -2.56
C ALA A 56 -21.49 -9.93 -2.52
N ASN A 57 -20.82 -9.05 -3.25
CA ASN A 57 -19.37 -8.86 -3.28
C ASN A 57 -18.84 -7.96 -2.14
N GLY A 58 -19.67 -7.65 -1.13
CA GLY A 58 -19.27 -6.81 0.00
C GLY A 58 -19.15 -5.31 -0.30
N ILE A 59 -19.52 -4.84 -1.49
CA ILE A 59 -19.51 -3.41 -1.82
C ILE A 59 -20.83 -2.77 -1.39
N VAL A 60 -20.77 -1.77 -0.53
CA VAL A 60 -21.94 -0.99 -0.09
C VAL A 60 -22.17 0.19 -1.02
N GLY A 61 -23.45 0.48 -1.31
CA GLY A 61 -23.83 1.70 -2.04
C GLY A 61 -23.30 2.97 -1.37
N SER A 62 -22.94 3.96 -2.19
CA SER A 62 -22.43 5.25 -1.71
C SER A 62 -23.51 6.09 -1.05
N VAL A 63 -23.13 6.88 -0.04
CA VAL A 63 -24.01 7.84 0.63
C VAL A 63 -23.49 9.26 0.47
N ASP A 64 -24.32 10.13 -0.09
CA ASP A 64 -23.96 11.52 -0.35
C ASP A 64 -24.48 12.45 0.74
N ASN A 65 -23.77 13.57 0.91
CA ASN A 65 -24.19 14.72 1.72
C ASN A 65 -24.53 14.36 3.16
N VAL A 66 -23.73 13.48 3.77
CA VAL A 66 -23.76 13.22 5.21
C VAL A 66 -23.53 14.56 5.94
N PRO A 67 -24.47 15.05 6.76
CA PRO A 67 -24.30 16.34 7.42
C PRO A 67 -23.36 16.20 8.61
N VAL A 68 -22.48 17.19 8.79
CA VAL A 68 -21.78 17.40 10.06
C VAL A 68 -22.81 17.89 11.08
N SER A 69 -23.28 17.01 11.94
CA SER A 69 -24.07 17.39 13.11
C SER A 69 -23.16 17.47 14.32
N ASN A 70 -23.30 18.51 15.16
CA ASN A 70 -22.66 18.61 16.47
C ASN A 70 -21.11 18.44 16.46
N ASN A 71 -20.43 18.88 15.40
CA ASN A 71 -18.98 18.67 15.17
C ASN A 71 -18.57 17.19 14.97
N PHE A 72 -19.36 16.40 14.24
CA PHE A 72 -19.03 15.01 13.90
C PHE A 72 -19.06 14.74 12.39
N GLY A 73 -17.91 14.44 11.79
CA GLY A 73 -17.74 14.02 10.40
C GLY A 73 -17.77 12.49 10.21
N ILE A 74 -17.83 11.74 11.30
CA ILE A 74 -18.02 10.28 11.28
C ILE A 74 -19.50 9.99 11.54
N PRO A 75 -20.23 9.40 10.57
CA PRO A 75 -21.65 9.11 10.75
C PRO A 75 -21.91 7.93 11.68
N ASN A 76 -23.18 7.75 12.03
CA ASN A 76 -23.67 6.53 12.65
C ASN A 76 -23.89 5.47 11.56
N PHE A 77 -23.63 4.21 11.90
CA PHE A 77 -23.89 3.06 11.02
C PHE A 77 -24.78 2.07 11.76
N SER A 78 -25.84 1.57 11.12
CA SER A 78 -26.66 0.51 11.71
C SER A 78 -27.13 -0.52 10.70
N PHE A 79 -27.21 -1.77 11.15
CA PHE A 79 -27.71 -2.90 10.37
C PHE A 79 -28.22 -3.99 11.30
N ASP A 80 -29.12 -4.82 10.79
CA ASP A 80 -29.63 -5.96 11.55
C ASP A 80 -28.96 -7.25 11.10
N LEU A 81 -28.41 -8.00 12.04
CA LEU A 81 -27.95 -9.37 11.86
C LEU A 81 -29.10 -10.33 12.11
N VAL A 82 -29.31 -11.24 11.17
CA VAL A 82 -30.24 -12.36 11.31
C VAL A 82 -29.54 -13.67 10.97
N ASN A 83 -30.08 -14.79 11.45
CA ASN A 83 -29.59 -16.10 11.04
C ASN A 83 -30.12 -16.40 9.63
N SER A 84 -29.24 -16.84 8.75
CA SER A 84 -29.59 -17.14 7.35
C SER A 84 -30.25 -18.52 7.17
N ALA A 85 -30.17 -19.40 8.17
CA ALA A 85 -30.83 -20.69 8.15
C ALA A 85 -32.30 -20.59 8.58
N THR A 86 -33.16 -21.34 7.90
CA THR A 86 -34.57 -21.50 8.28
C THR A 86 -34.76 -22.33 9.56
N THR A 87 -33.76 -23.14 9.92
CA THR A 87 -33.74 -23.94 11.16
C THR A 87 -32.40 -23.77 11.88
N PRO A 88 -32.23 -22.68 12.64
CA PRO A 88 -30.99 -22.39 13.37
C PRO A 88 -30.66 -23.40 14.46
N THR A 89 -29.38 -23.54 14.77
CA THR A 89 -28.93 -24.29 15.95
C THR A 89 -28.47 -23.33 17.03
N ASN A 90 -29.03 -23.46 18.24
CA ASN A 90 -28.66 -22.57 19.35
C ASN A 90 -27.15 -22.60 19.62
N GLY A 91 -26.58 -21.42 19.89
CA GLY A 91 -25.15 -21.30 20.16
C GLY A 91 -24.73 -19.87 20.48
N THR A 92 -23.53 -19.75 21.05
CA THR A 92 -22.90 -18.47 21.36
C THR A 92 -21.56 -18.40 20.64
N TYR A 93 -21.30 -17.25 20.03
CA TYR A 93 -20.17 -16.99 19.15
C TYR A 93 -19.53 -15.68 19.56
N THR A 94 -18.20 -15.61 19.56
CA THR A 94 -17.47 -14.37 19.83
C THR A 94 -16.72 -13.95 18.58
N PHE A 95 -16.71 -12.64 18.34
CA PHE A 95 -16.11 -12.00 17.19
C PHE A 95 -15.23 -10.83 17.58
N GLU A 96 -14.24 -10.59 16.76
CA GLU A 96 -13.47 -9.35 16.71
C GLU A 96 -14.00 -8.51 15.55
N VAL A 97 -14.03 -7.19 15.73
CA VAL A 97 -14.53 -6.24 14.74
C VAL A 97 -13.54 -5.11 14.60
N ALA A 98 -13.19 -4.79 13.36
CA ALA A 98 -12.34 -3.66 13.04
C ALA A 98 -12.97 -2.77 11.97
N VAL A 99 -12.72 -1.47 12.06
CA VAL A 99 -13.21 -0.47 11.12
C VAL A 99 -12.04 0.39 10.67
N ALA A 100 -11.97 0.68 9.37
CA ALA A 100 -11.06 1.65 8.79
C ALA A 100 -11.85 2.69 8.01
N ILE A 101 -11.47 3.96 8.11
CA ILE A 101 -12.01 5.08 7.34
C ILE A 101 -10.83 5.89 6.81
N GLN A 102 -10.78 6.05 5.49
CA GLN A 102 -9.71 6.75 4.77
C GLN A 102 -10.31 7.90 3.97
N SER A 103 -9.68 9.08 4.02
CA SER A 103 -10.03 10.15 3.09
C SER A 103 -9.57 9.81 1.68
N ASP A 104 -10.47 10.00 0.70
CA ASP A 104 -10.18 9.74 -0.71
C ASP A 104 -9.26 10.83 -1.32
N SER A 105 -9.17 12.01 -0.69
CA SER A 105 -8.38 13.15 -1.18
C SER A 105 -7.13 13.43 -0.36
N VAL A 106 -7.03 12.91 0.86
CA VAL A 106 -5.91 13.14 1.78
C VAL A 106 -5.42 11.79 2.31
N SER A 107 -4.37 11.24 1.72
CA SER A 107 -3.83 9.91 2.08
C SER A 107 -3.38 9.79 3.54
N THR A 108 -2.98 10.90 4.17
CA THR A 108 -2.57 10.90 5.58
C THR A 108 -3.76 10.88 6.54
N ARG A 109 -4.97 11.26 6.10
CA ARG A 109 -6.16 11.34 6.93
C ARG A 109 -6.85 9.99 7.03
N ARG A 110 -6.72 9.37 8.20
CA ARG A 110 -7.14 8.00 8.43
C ARG A 110 -7.60 7.78 9.86
N PHE A 111 -8.58 6.90 10.00
CA PHE A 111 -9.14 6.48 11.26
C PHE A 111 -9.29 4.96 11.26
N GLU A 112 -8.84 4.30 12.31
CA GLU A 112 -9.03 2.86 12.51
C GLU A 112 -9.47 2.57 13.95
N ALA A 113 -10.39 1.62 14.12
CA ALA A 113 -10.89 1.21 15.41
C ALA A 113 -10.99 -0.31 15.51
N TYR A 114 -10.76 -0.85 16.70
CA TYR A 114 -10.78 -2.28 16.98
C TYR A 114 -11.54 -2.60 18.27
N LEU A 115 -12.44 -3.58 18.17
CA LEU A 115 -13.23 -4.15 19.27
C LEU A 115 -12.97 -5.66 19.35
N GLY A 116 -12.45 -6.13 20.48
CA GLY A 116 -11.97 -7.51 20.62
C GLY A 116 -13.04 -8.57 20.91
N ASN A 117 -14.21 -8.18 21.43
CA ASN A 117 -15.20 -9.14 21.90
C ASN A 117 -16.64 -8.65 21.67
N LEU A 118 -17.17 -8.97 20.51
CA LEU A 118 -18.60 -8.96 20.21
C LEU A 118 -19.13 -10.37 20.39
N THR A 119 -20.08 -10.59 21.30
CA THR A 119 -20.71 -11.90 21.47
C THR A 119 -22.08 -11.90 20.80
N LEU A 120 -22.33 -12.85 19.90
CA LEU A 120 -23.65 -13.10 19.32
C LEU A 120 -24.20 -14.43 19.84
N THR A 121 -25.47 -14.45 20.22
CA THR A 121 -26.18 -15.66 20.64
C THR A 121 -27.34 -15.92 19.69
N VAL A 122 -27.41 -17.14 19.18
CA VAL A 122 -28.52 -17.67 18.39
C VAL A 122 -29.41 -18.48 19.32
N ASN A 123 -30.69 -18.12 19.38
CA ASN A 123 -31.72 -18.89 20.10
C ASN A 123 -32.96 -19.02 19.19
N GLY A 124 -33.06 -20.15 18.50
CA GLY A 124 -33.98 -20.32 17.37
C GLY A 124 -33.68 -19.30 16.27
N SER A 125 -34.72 -18.67 15.72
CA SER A 125 -34.58 -17.61 14.71
C SER A 125 -34.05 -16.27 15.26
N THR A 126 -33.90 -16.15 16.57
CA THR A 126 -33.51 -14.89 17.20
C THR A 126 -31.98 -14.82 17.31
N VAL A 127 -31.41 -13.76 16.75
CA VAL A 127 -30.03 -13.35 17.02
C VAL A 127 -30.07 -12.23 18.05
N THR A 128 -29.31 -12.40 19.14
CA THR A 128 -29.01 -11.33 20.08
C THR A 128 -27.51 -11.12 20.13
N GLY A 129 -27.05 -9.96 20.58
CA GLY A 129 -25.65 -9.82 20.94
C GLY A 129 -25.40 -8.95 22.14
N THR A 130 -24.17 -9.02 22.61
CA THR A 130 -23.66 -8.30 23.78
C THR A 130 -22.23 -7.86 23.51
N ILE A 131 -21.89 -6.71 24.08
CA ILE A 131 -20.51 -6.20 24.12
C ILE A 131 -20.13 -6.17 25.59
N ALA A 132 -19.29 -7.12 25.99
CA ALA A 132 -18.74 -7.17 27.33
C ALA A 132 -17.94 -5.90 27.63
N ASN A 133 -17.83 -5.56 28.92
CA ASN A 133 -16.99 -4.43 29.33
C ASN A 133 -15.53 -4.68 28.91
N GLN A 134 -15.07 -3.94 27.93
CA GLN A 134 -13.74 -4.11 27.33
C GLN A 134 -13.17 -2.76 26.88
N ASP A 135 -11.94 -2.75 26.40
CA ASP A 135 -11.36 -1.59 25.76
C ASP A 135 -11.75 -1.52 24.28
N LEU A 136 -12.04 -0.32 23.79
CA LEU A 136 -12.04 -0.02 22.35
C LEU A 136 -10.74 0.72 22.04
N VAL A 137 -9.93 0.17 21.14
CA VAL A 137 -8.69 0.82 20.72
C VAL A 137 -8.92 1.56 19.42
N VAL A 138 -8.44 2.80 19.35
CA VAL A 138 -8.57 3.66 18.18
C VAL A 138 -7.22 4.25 17.82
N LEU A 139 -6.89 4.14 16.53
CA LEU A 139 -5.72 4.75 15.89
C LEU A 139 -6.24 5.80 14.91
N ALA A 140 -5.62 6.98 14.88
CA ALA A 140 -5.96 7.97 13.87
C ALA A 140 -4.77 8.82 13.48
N ARG A 141 -4.82 9.34 12.25
CA ARG A 141 -3.82 10.23 11.68
C ARG A 141 -4.50 11.33 10.87
N ASP A 142 -3.97 12.55 10.94
CA ASP A 142 -4.24 13.63 10.00
C ASP A 142 -2.96 14.44 9.80
N GLY A 143 -2.38 14.37 8.60
CA GLY A 143 -1.04 14.90 8.32
C GLY A 143 0.01 14.32 9.27
N ALA A 144 0.76 15.20 9.93
CA ALA A 144 1.79 14.83 10.90
C ALA A 144 1.24 14.40 12.28
N VAL A 145 -0.05 14.65 12.56
CA VAL A 145 -0.64 14.32 13.87
C VAL A 145 -1.07 12.86 13.86
N ASN A 146 -0.49 12.07 14.76
CA ASN A 146 -0.87 10.68 15.01
C ASN A 146 -1.40 10.56 16.44
N ALA A 147 -2.43 9.74 16.63
CA ALA A 147 -3.02 9.52 17.94
C ALA A 147 -3.42 8.05 18.13
N THR A 148 -3.18 7.55 19.35
CA THR A 148 -3.74 6.31 19.86
C THR A 148 -4.59 6.63 21.07
N ALA A 149 -5.80 6.07 21.13
CA ALA A 149 -6.67 6.15 22.29
C ALA A 149 -7.13 4.74 22.69
N VAL A 150 -7.10 4.47 23.99
CA VAL A 150 -7.71 3.29 24.59
C VAL A 150 -8.93 3.78 25.36
N ILE A 151 -10.11 3.47 24.82
CA ILE A 151 -11.37 3.85 25.43
C ILE A 151 -11.82 2.71 26.35
N SER A 152 -11.51 2.85 27.64
CA SER A 152 -11.86 1.84 28.65
C SER A 152 -13.32 1.86 29.05
N ASN A 153 -13.79 0.70 29.53
CA ASN A 153 -15.18 0.45 29.89
C ASN A 153 -16.17 0.63 28.72
N ASN A 154 -15.79 0.19 27.53
CA ASN A 154 -16.65 0.15 26.37
C ASN A 154 -17.59 -1.08 26.48
N SER A 155 -18.85 -0.83 26.84
CA SER A 155 -19.93 -1.83 26.94
C SER A 155 -21.11 -1.44 26.05
N ALA A 156 -22.08 -2.35 25.86
CA ALA A 156 -23.28 -2.04 25.06
C ALA A 156 -24.13 -0.84 25.59
N SER A 157 -23.98 -0.46 26.86
CA SER A 157 -24.78 0.64 27.46
C SER A 157 -24.15 2.02 27.29
N ASN A 158 -22.81 2.10 27.19
CA ASN A 158 -22.05 3.35 27.18
C ASN A 158 -20.98 3.40 26.06
N GLY A 159 -21.02 2.41 25.16
CA GLY A 159 -20.03 2.17 24.13
C GLY A 159 -20.30 2.93 22.83
N ALA A 160 -19.25 3.06 22.01
CA ALA A 160 -19.38 3.55 20.64
C ALA A 160 -20.11 2.55 19.73
N VAL A 161 -20.11 1.27 20.10
CA VAL A 161 -20.88 0.22 19.44
C VAL A 161 -21.88 -0.31 20.44
N THR A 162 -23.12 -0.45 20.01
CA THR A 162 -24.20 -1.07 20.76
C THR A 162 -24.81 -2.18 19.94
N ILE A 163 -25.36 -3.17 20.63
CA ILE A 163 -26.15 -4.23 20.02
C ILE A 163 -27.37 -4.46 20.89
N SER A 164 -28.55 -4.43 20.26
CA SER A 164 -29.83 -4.68 20.91
C SER A 164 -30.63 -5.62 20.03
N GLY A 165 -30.82 -6.85 20.50
CA GLY A 165 -31.23 -7.94 19.62
C GLY A 165 -30.17 -8.18 18.54
N GLY A 166 -30.60 -8.36 17.28
CA GLY A 166 -29.72 -8.48 16.12
C GLY A 166 -29.26 -7.13 15.56
N SER A 167 -29.81 -6.01 16.06
CA SER A 167 -29.48 -4.68 15.55
C SER A 167 -28.15 -4.19 16.10
N VAL A 168 -27.17 -4.01 15.22
CA VAL A 168 -25.87 -3.43 15.52
C VAL A 168 -25.91 -1.95 15.18
N THR A 169 -25.48 -1.09 16.11
CA THR A 169 -25.36 0.35 15.89
C THR A 169 -23.99 0.84 16.32
N PHE A 170 -23.32 1.56 15.43
CA PHE A 170 -22.16 2.38 15.74
C PHE A 170 -22.61 3.83 15.89
N SER A 171 -22.33 4.42 17.05
CA SER A 171 -22.57 5.83 17.37
C SER A 171 -21.28 6.63 17.21
N GLY A 172 -21.20 7.43 16.15
CA GLY A 172 -20.10 8.35 15.92
C GLY A 172 -19.98 9.41 17.01
N SER A 173 -21.10 9.92 17.52
CA SER A 173 -21.12 10.96 18.56
C SER A 173 -20.60 10.47 19.91
N ASN A 174 -21.02 9.29 20.39
CA ASN A 174 -20.48 8.70 21.62
C ASN A 174 -18.99 8.39 21.49
N LEU A 175 -18.55 7.94 20.31
CA LEU A 175 -17.15 7.68 20.04
C LEU A 175 -16.30 8.94 20.13
N VAL A 176 -16.66 9.99 19.40
CA VAL A 176 -15.89 11.24 19.37
C VAL A 176 -15.76 11.85 20.77
N ASN A 177 -16.86 11.93 21.51
CA ASN A 177 -16.84 12.47 22.87
C ASN A 177 -15.87 11.72 23.78
N ARG A 178 -15.75 10.40 23.63
CA ARG A 178 -14.83 9.58 24.42
C ARG A 178 -13.39 9.69 23.92
N LEU A 179 -13.18 9.79 22.61
CA LEU A 179 -11.84 9.93 22.01
C LEU A 179 -11.15 11.23 22.45
N VAL A 180 -11.89 12.34 22.38
CA VAL A 180 -11.39 13.66 22.77
C VAL A 180 -10.97 13.68 24.25
N ASN A 181 -11.74 13.01 25.11
CA ASN A 181 -11.44 12.88 26.53
C ASN A 181 -10.28 11.92 26.80
N ALA A 182 -10.08 10.91 25.96
CA ALA A 182 -9.01 9.93 26.11
C ALA A 182 -7.65 10.48 25.61
N ASN A 183 -7.65 11.26 24.53
CA ASN A 183 -6.44 11.84 23.96
C ASN A 183 -6.78 13.14 23.18
N ALA A 184 -6.22 14.27 23.65
CA ALA A 184 -6.51 15.59 23.08
C ALA A 184 -6.10 15.74 21.60
N ALA A 185 -5.16 14.95 21.09
CA ALA A 185 -4.78 14.96 19.67
C ALA A 185 -5.94 14.59 18.74
N PHE A 186 -6.92 13.82 19.24
CA PHE A 186 -8.13 13.51 18.48
C PHE A 186 -8.97 14.74 18.15
N GLN A 187 -8.87 15.84 18.91
CA GLN A 187 -9.60 17.06 18.55
C GLN A 187 -9.15 17.60 17.19
N THR A 188 -7.85 17.67 16.95
CA THR A 188 -7.30 18.14 15.67
C THR A 188 -7.70 17.21 14.54
N ILE A 189 -7.52 15.91 14.73
CA ILE A 189 -7.85 14.89 13.71
C ILE A 189 -9.34 14.94 13.37
N LEU A 190 -10.23 14.96 14.37
CA LEU A 190 -11.68 14.91 14.15
C LEU A 190 -12.22 16.22 13.57
N ASN A 191 -11.62 17.37 13.88
CA ASN A 191 -11.91 18.64 13.19
C ASN A 191 -11.64 18.54 11.69
N ALA A 192 -10.62 17.78 11.29
CA ALA A 192 -10.30 17.57 9.89
C ALA A 192 -11.39 16.74 9.17
N PHE A 193 -11.97 15.74 9.85
CA PHE A 193 -13.14 15.01 9.34
C PHE A 193 -14.39 15.90 9.26
N ASN A 194 -14.54 16.86 10.18
CA ASN A 194 -15.64 17.83 10.19
C ASN A 194 -15.58 18.86 9.06
N ALA A 195 -14.41 19.08 8.47
CA ALA A 195 -14.21 20.06 7.39
C ALA A 195 -14.86 19.65 6.05
N GLY A 196 -15.48 18.47 5.99
CA GLY A 196 -16.04 17.90 4.77
C GLY A 196 -15.01 17.04 4.01
N GLY A 197 -15.50 16.22 3.10
CA GLY A 197 -14.67 15.33 2.30
C GLY A 197 -15.38 14.07 1.84
N SER A 198 -14.73 13.29 0.99
CA SER A 198 -15.18 11.96 0.58
C SER A 198 -14.29 10.91 1.25
N TYR A 199 -14.91 9.84 1.72
CA TYR A 199 -14.27 8.81 2.52
C TYR A 199 -14.65 7.43 2.03
N THR A 200 -13.66 6.54 2.01
CA THR A 200 -13.85 5.10 1.87
C THR A 200 -13.75 4.45 3.24
N TYR A 201 -14.70 3.60 3.59
CA TYR A 201 -14.67 2.83 4.83
C TYR A 201 -14.66 1.34 4.56
N THR A 202 -14.02 0.58 5.45
CA THR A 202 -14.06 -0.88 5.49
C THR A 202 -14.45 -1.33 6.88
N VAL A 203 -15.31 -2.34 6.97
CA VAL A 203 -15.66 -3.04 8.21
C VAL A 203 -15.25 -4.49 8.04
N ALA A 204 -14.46 -5.00 8.98
CA ALA A 204 -13.99 -6.38 9.02
C ALA A 204 -14.51 -7.07 10.29
N ILE A 205 -14.96 -8.32 10.17
CA ILE A 205 -15.43 -9.14 11.28
C ILE A 205 -14.83 -10.54 11.20
N GLU A 206 -14.30 -11.03 12.32
CA GLU A 206 -13.67 -12.34 12.42
C GLU A 206 -14.19 -13.10 13.63
N GLN A 207 -14.50 -14.38 13.46
CA GLN A 207 -14.92 -15.23 14.57
C GLN A 207 -13.69 -15.71 15.34
N THR A 208 -13.70 -15.52 16.66
CA THR A 208 -12.65 -16.02 17.55
C THR A 208 -13.05 -17.31 18.27
N THR A 209 -14.32 -17.44 18.66
CA THR A 209 -14.81 -18.65 19.35
C THR A 209 -16.24 -19.02 18.94
N GLY A 210 -16.59 -20.30 19.10
CA GLY A 210 -17.91 -20.85 18.80
C GLY A 210 -17.83 -22.30 18.34
N ALA A 211 -18.95 -23.05 18.44
CA ALA A 211 -18.95 -24.49 18.18
C ALA A 211 -18.71 -24.85 16.69
N GLN A 212 -18.98 -23.92 15.76
CA GLN A 212 -18.74 -24.06 14.32
C GLN A 212 -18.27 -22.74 13.73
N ALA A 213 -17.52 -22.80 12.62
CA ALA A 213 -17.17 -21.62 11.84
C ALA A 213 -18.44 -21.06 11.18
N THR A 214 -18.72 -19.80 11.48
CA THR A 214 -19.86 -19.05 10.97
C THR A 214 -19.40 -18.17 9.81
N ARG A 215 -20.23 -18.08 8.77
CA ARG A 215 -19.97 -17.20 7.63
C ARG A 215 -20.81 -15.95 7.76
N PHE A 216 -20.25 -14.80 7.35
CA PHE A 216 -20.99 -13.56 7.23
C PHE A 216 -21.27 -13.27 5.76
N GLY A 217 -22.49 -12.84 5.47
CA GLY A 217 -22.88 -12.61 4.09
C GLY A 217 -24.23 -11.93 3.94
N ARG A 218 -24.84 -12.15 2.77
CA ARG A 218 -26.21 -11.76 2.51
C ARG A 218 -26.99 -12.84 1.79
N ILE A 219 -28.30 -12.85 1.99
CA ILE A 219 -29.22 -13.62 1.15
C ILE A 219 -29.50 -12.84 -0.15
N VAL A 220 -29.31 -13.50 -1.29
CA VAL A 220 -29.63 -13.01 -2.63
C VAL A 220 -30.51 -14.03 -3.31
N ASN A 221 -31.74 -13.64 -3.67
CA ASN A 221 -32.70 -14.52 -4.33
C ASN A 221 -32.88 -15.87 -3.61
N GLY A 222 -32.95 -15.84 -2.28
CA GLY A 222 -33.11 -17.03 -1.43
C GLY A 222 -31.83 -17.87 -1.22
N THR A 223 -30.68 -17.45 -1.76
CA THR A 223 -29.40 -18.14 -1.57
C THR A 223 -28.47 -17.32 -0.70
N PHE A 224 -27.80 -17.95 0.26
CA PHE A 224 -26.77 -17.30 1.06
C PHE A 224 -25.49 -17.12 0.24
N SER A 225 -24.97 -15.90 0.21
CA SER A 225 -23.69 -15.53 -0.39
C SER A 225 -22.79 -14.96 0.70
N PRO A 226 -21.68 -15.62 1.07
CA PRO A 226 -20.72 -15.04 1.98
C PRO A 226 -20.11 -13.76 1.38
N PHE A 227 -19.78 -12.80 2.22
CA PHE A 227 -18.94 -11.67 1.83
C PHE A 227 -17.51 -12.15 1.58
N PRO A 228 -16.71 -11.42 0.79
CA PRO A 228 -15.29 -11.73 0.67
C PRO A 228 -14.56 -11.47 2.00
N ARG A 229 -13.44 -12.17 2.19
CA ARG A 229 -12.56 -11.99 3.35
C ARG A 229 -11.32 -11.16 3.02
N VAL A 230 -10.82 -10.49 4.05
CA VAL A 230 -9.51 -9.85 4.10
C VAL A 230 -8.54 -10.70 4.92
N GLN A 231 -7.37 -10.88 4.34
CA GLN A 231 -6.23 -11.76 4.63
C GLN A 231 -5.11 -11.27 5.52
N THR A 232 -4.44 -12.05 6.36
CA THR A 232 -3.05 -11.66 6.73
C THR A 232 -2.18 -11.54 5.47
N GLU A 233 -2.29 -12.51 4.55
CA GLU A 233 -1.55 -12.53 3.29
C GLU A 233 -2.51 -12.76 2.12
N CYS A 234 -2.36 -11.95 1.07
CA CYS A 234 -3.23 -11.99 -0.10
C CYS A 234 -2.49 -11.50 -1.35
N SER A 235 -1.55 -12.29 -1.85
CA SER A 235 -0.57 -11.83 -2.84
C SER A 235 -1.18 -11.44 -4.19
N LEU A 236 -2.18 -12.18 -4.67
CA LEU A 236 -2.87 -11.90 -5.94
C LEU A 236 -3.94 -10.80 -5.82
N ALA A 237 -4.31 -10.42 -4.60
CA ALA A 237 -5.31 -9.41 -4.32
C ALA A 237 -4.89 -8.57 -3.11
N THR A 238 -3.86 -7.75 -3.30
CA THR A 238 -3.26 -6.96 -2.22
C THR A 238 -4.25 -6.05 -1.52
N ASN A 239 -5.26 -5.52 -2.23
CA ASN A 239 -6.37 -4.78 -1.62
C ASN A 239 -7.16 -5.58 -0.58
N SER A 240 -7.08 -6.92 -0.62
CA SER A 240 -7.70 -7.84 0.33
C SER A 240 -6.74 -8.24 1.45
N GLN A 241 -5.54 -7.66 1.56
CA GLN A 241 -4.64 -7.85 2.69
C GLN A 241 -5.01 -6.92 3.84
N LEU A 242 -4.96 -7.45 5.06
CA LEU A 242 -5.14 -6.73 6.30
C LEU A 242 -4.14 -5.58 6.43
N SER A 243 -2.92 -5.71 5.90
CA SER A 243 -1.93 -4.63 5.85
C SER A 243 -2.37 -3.45 4.99
N ASN A 244 -3.08 -3.68 3.89
CA ASN A 244 -3.63 -2.62 3.03
C ASN A 244 -4.96 -2.06 3.54
N VAL A 245 -5.71 -2.88 4.30
CA VAL A 245 -6.98 -2.46 4.90
C VAL A 245 -6.80 -1.75 6.24
N PHE A 246 -5.77 -2.09 7.02
CA PHE A 246 -5.41 -1.52 8.33
C PHE A 246 -3.91 -1.18 8.36
N THR A 247 -3.57 0.08 8.15
CA THR A 247 -2.21 0.58 7.91
C THR A 247 -1.64 1.35 9.11
N LEU A 248 -2.46 1.74 10.09
CA LEU A 248 -1.98 2.57 11.19
C LEU A 248 -1.20 1.76 12.21
N ASN A 249 -0.13 2.39 12.73
CA ASN A 249 0.65 1.90 13.85
C ASN A 249 0.47 2.87 15.03
N GLY A 250 0.35 2.32 16.23
CA GLY A 250 0.18 3.08 17.46
C GLY A 250 0.92 2.47 18.64
N THR A 251 0.58 2.94 19.83
CA THR A 251 1.14 2.40 21.08
C THR A 251 0.03 2.22 22.11
N VAL A 252 -0.11 1.00 22.63
CA VAL A 252 -1.05 0.65 23.69
C VAL A 252 -0.25 0.03 24.82
N ASN A 253 -0.43 0.51 26.05
CA ASN A 253 0.32 0.02 27.23
C ASN A 253 1.85 0.02 27.03
N ASN A 254 2.39 1.05 26.36
CA ASN A 254 3.82 1.17 26.01
C ASN A 254 4.36 0.09 25.05
N ALA A 255 3.49 -0.65 24.36
CA ALA A 255 3.87 -1.60 23.34
C ALA A 255 3.37 -1.15 21.94
N PRO A 256 4.12 -1.43 20.86
CA PRO A 256 3.63 -1.24 19.50
C PRO A 256 2.29 -1.95 19.30
N TYR A 257 1.36 -1.28 18.63
CA TYR A 257 0.02 -1.79 18.40
C TYR A 257 -0.41 -1.51 16.96
N ALA A 258 -0.87 -2.54 16.25
CA ALA A 258 -1.37 -2.43 14.89
C ALA A 258 -2.59 -3.33 14.73
N ILE A 259 -3.70 -2.80 14.20
CA ILE A 259 -4.94 -3.55 14.09
C ILE A 259 -4.80 -4.72 13.11
N ARG A 260 -3.98 -4.56 12.05
CA ARG A 260 -3.70 -5.63 11.08
C ARG A 260 -3.15 -6.92 11.68
N THR A 261 -2.51 -6.87 12.85
CA THR A 261 -1.92 -8.06 13.49
C THR A 261 -2.89 -8.78 14.41
N LEU A 262 -4.11 -8.24 14.59
CA LEU A 262 -5.13 -8.80 15.48
C LEU A 262 -6.13 -9.68 14.73
N LEU A 263 -6.28 -9.44 13.43
CA LEU A 263 -7.10 -10.23 12.53
C LEU A 263 -6.22 -11.20 11.73
N SER A 264 -6.81 -12.30 11.24
CA SER A 264 -6.14 -13.27 10.39
C SER A 264 -6.88 -13.52 9.06
N SER A 265 -8.20 -13.58 9.10
CA SER A 265 -9.05 -13.89 7.96
C SER A 265 -10.47 -13.41 8.26
N ALA A 266 -10.71 -12.12 8.06
CA ALA A 266 -11.96 -11.46 8.46
C ALA A 266 -12.90 -11.25 7.28
N TYR A 267 -14.20 -11.52 7.43
CA TYR A 267 -15.19 -11.10 6.44
C TYR A 267 -15.25 -9.58 6.38
N ALA A 268 -15.23 -9.00 5.18
CA ALA A 268 -15.16 -7.56 5.02
C ALA A 268 -16.18 -7.00 4.03
N VAL A 269 -16.67 -5.82 4.37
CA VAL A 269 -17.48 -4.98 3.49
C VAL A 269 -16.85 -3.60 3.41
N GLN A 270 -17.01 -2.94 2.27
CA GLN A 270 -16.49 -1.58 2.07
C GLN A 270 -17.49 -0.70 1.33
N GLY A 271 -17.49 0.58 1.66
CA GLY A 271 -18.39 1.56 1.08
C GLY A 271 -17.78 2.94 1.05
N LYS A 272 -18.57 3.89 0.52
CA LYS A 272 -18.17 5.29 0.45
C LYS A 272 -19.23 6.19 1.05
N PHE A 273 -18.78 7.29 1.66
CA PHE A 273 -19.67 8.38 2.02
C PHE A 273 -19.00 9.74 1.78
N GLY A 274 -19.81 10.74 1.48
CA GLY A 274 -19.38 12.14 1.38
C GLY A 274 -19.97 12.98 2.52
N VAL A 275 -19.13 13.71 3.24
CA VAL A 275 -19.53 14.63 4.30
C VAL A 275 -19.72 16.02 3.70
N GLN A 276 -20.95 16.55 3.74
CA GLN A 276 -21.36 17.81 3.10
C GLN A 276 -21.12 17.88 1.58
N GLN A 277 -20.85 16.76 0.95
CA GLN A 277 -20.59 16.65 -0.48
C GLN A 277 -20.98 15.25 -0.98
N ALA A 278 -20.94 15.05 -2.30
CA ALA A 278 -21.07 13.72 -2.86
C ALA A 278 -19.89 12.81 -2.45
N ALA A 279 -20.17 11.52 -2.26
CA ALA A 279 -19.14 10.50 -2.17
C ALA A 279 -18.30 10.48 -3.47
N SER A 280 -17.07 9.99 -3.38
CA SER A 280 -16.20 9.94 -4.57
C SER A 280 -16.76 8.95 -5.62
N SER A 281 -16.66 9.32 -6.90
CA SER A 281 -17.23 8.54 -8.01
C SER A 281 -16.38 7.35 -8.45
N GLY A 282 -15.17 7.18 -7.91
CA GLY A 282 -14.30 6.05 -8.23
C GLY A 282 -14.95 4.72 -7.82
N ALA A 283 -14.90 3.70 -8.68
CA ALA A 283 -15.43 2.39 -8.34
C ALA A 283 -14.62 1.73 -7.21
N LEU A 284 -15.29 1.08 -6.26
CA LEU A 284 -14.64 0.21 -5.30
C LEU A 284 -14.35 -1.15 -5.93
N THR A 285 -13.17 -1.70 -5.66
CA THR A 285 -12.78 -3.05 -6.09
C THR A 285 -13.11 -4.02 -4.98
N ALA A 286 -14.03 -4.96 -5.21
CA ALA A 286 -14.41 -5.96 -4.22
C ALA A 286 -13.17 -6.71 -3.69
N PHE A 287 -13.17 -7.07 -2.41
CA PHE A 287 -12.16 -7.97 -1.89
C PHE A 287 -12.32 -9.36 -2.52
N THR A 288 -11.24 -10.11 -2.58
CA THR A 288 -11.22 -11.47 -3.10
C THR A 288 -10.42 -12.36 -2.17
N GLU A 289 -10.90 -13.60 -2.02
CA GLU A 289 -10.26 -14.59 -1.15
C GLU A 289 -9.24 -15.45 -1.89
N ASP A 290 -8.94 -15.13 -3.16
CA ASP A 290 -8.02 -15.90 -4.01
C ASP A 290 -6.57 -15.70 -3.58
N CYS A 291 -6.30 -16.28 -2.41
CA CYS A 291 -5.08 -16.26 -1.60
C CYS A 291 -3.85 -16.83 -2.28
N THR A 292 -4.13 -17.77 -3.18
CA THR A 292 -3.24 -18.85 -3.54
C THR A 292 -3.20 -18.96 -5.04
N GLU A 293 -2.02 -18.98 -5.64
CA GLU A 293 -1.91 -19.36 -7.04
C GLU A 293 -2.54 -20.74 -7.24
N GLN A 294 -3.60 -20.82 -8.06
CA GLN A 294 -4.12 -22.11 -8.50
C GLN A 294 -2.98 -22.90 -9.16
N THR A 295 -2.61 -24.01 -8.55
CA THR A 295 -1.72 -25.01 -9.15
C THR A 295 -2.47 -25.81 -10.22
N THR A 296 -2.98 -25.15 -11.26
CA THR A 296 -3.34 -25.80 -12.53
C THR A 296 -3.32 -24.79 -13.66
N GLY A 297 -2.20 -24.78 -14.39
CA GLY A 297 -2.11 -24.43 -15.81
C GLY A 297 -2.99 -23.31 -16.34
N GLY A 298 -2.46 -22.10 -16.32
CA GLY A 298 -2.73 -21.09 -17.35
C GLY A 298 -3.39 -19.80 -16.87
N GLY A 299 -2.59 -18.73 -16.78
CA GLY A 299 -2.98 -17.42 -17.30
C GLY A 299 -3.11 -16.25 -16.32
N GLY A 300 -1.98 -15.66 -15.92
CA GLY A 300 -1.84 -14.22 -15.60
C GLY A 300 -1.90 -13.86 -14.11
N GLY A 301 -0.90 -13.21 -13.49
CA GLY A 301 0.30 -12.56 -14.01
C GLY A 301 1.40 -12.51 -12.96
N ASN A 302 2.21 -13.56 -12.94
CA ASN A 302 3.50 -13.63 -12.25
C ASN A 302 4.57 -13.53 -13.36
N ASN A 303 5.01 -12.31 -13.68
CA ASN A 303 5.88 -12.04 -14.85
C ASN A 303 7.38 -11.97 -14.52
N GLY A 304 7.84 -12.86 -13.64
CA GLY A 304 9.26 -13.13 -13.50
C GLY A 304 9.43 -14.54 -12.95
N GLY A 305 9.98 -15.44 -13.74
CA GLY A 305 10.57 -16.65 -13.15
C GLY A 305 11.60 -16.26 -12.10
N GLY A 306 11.81 -17.11 -11.11
CA GLY A 306 12.87 -16.92 -10.11
C GLY A 306 12.41 -16.86 -8.66
N GLU A 307 13.39 -16.80 -7.77
CA GLU A 307 13.23 -16.76 -6.32
C GLU A 307 12.70 -15.40 -5.83
N VAL A 308 11.79 -15.43 -4.86
CA VAL A 308 11.44 -14.26 -4.04
C VAL A 308 12.49 -14.16 -2.93
N VAL A 309 13.30 -13.11 -2.98
CA VAL A 309 14.49 -12.94 -2.12
C VAL A 309 14.17 -12.15 -0.86
N VAL A 310 13.29 -11.16 -0.99
CA VAL A 310 12.85 -10.31 0.12
C VAL A 310 11.33 -10.44 0.26
N PRO A 311 10.77 -10.73 1.44
CA PRO A 311 9.32 -10.78 1.62
C PRO A 311 8.65 -9.49 1.16
N VAL A 312 7.52 -9.60 0.44
CA VAL A 312 6.83 -8.43 -0.13
C VAL A 312 6.26 -7.54 0.97
N GLU A 313 5.84 -8.13 2.08
CA GLU A 313 5.32 -7.46 3.27
C GLU A 313 6.40 -6.56 3.88
N GLN A 314 7.63 -7.08 3.99
CA GLN A 314 8.78 -6.30 4.49
C GLN A 314 9.05 -5.09 3.59
N LEU A 315 8.94 -5.25 2.27
CA LEU A 315 9.14 -4.17 1.32
C LEU A 315 8.04 -3.11 1.40
N GLN A 316 6.78 -3.51 1.62
CA GLN A 316 5.66 -2.60 1.78
C GLN A 316 5.76 -1.78 3.07
N GLU A 317 6.00 -2.42 4.21
CA GLU A 317 6.18 -1.73 5.49
C GLU A 317 7.33 -0.72 5.42
N GLN A 318 8.43 -1.12 4.77
CA GLN A 318 9.57 -0.24 4.57
C GLN A 318 9.25 0.93 3.63
N ALA A 319 8.47 0.71 2.56
CA ALA A 319 8.06 1.77 1.64
C ALA A 319 7.18 2.83 2.34
N GLU A 320 6.25 2.42 3.19
CA GLU A 320 5.38 3.31 3.96
C GLU A 320 6.16 4.10 5.01
N GLN A 321 7.07 3.43 5.72
CA GLN A 321 7.96 4.11 6.66
C GLN A 321 8.78 5.19 5.95
N LEU A 322 9.33 4.89 4.77
CA LEU A 322 10.11 5.84 3.98
C LEU A 322 9.27 7.02 3.45
N ASP A 323 7.99 6.82 3.12
CA ASP A 323 7.08 7.94 2.79
C ASP A 323 6.91 8.89 3.98
N SER A 324 6.64 8.32 5.16
CA SER A 324 6.47 9.12 6.37
C SER A 324 7.75 9.90 6.73
N LEU A 325 8.91 9.29 6.55
CA LEU A 325 10.20 9.94 6.81
C LEU A 325 10.52 11.03 5.78
N ALA A 326 10.21 10.81 4.49
CA ALA A 326 10.38 11.83 3.46
C ALA A 326 9.50 13.06 3.74
N GLU A 327 8.26 12.86 4.17
CA GLU A 327 7.36 13.95 4.57
C GLU A 327 7.88 14.71 5.80
N GLN A 328 8.45 14.00 6.78
CA GLN A 328 9.06 14.63 7.96
C GLN A 328 10.29 15.48 7.59
N ILE A 329 11.11 15.07 6.62
CA ILE A 329 12.20 15.90 6.09
C ILE A 329 11.63 17.16 5.42
N ALA A 330 10.62 16.99 4.55
CA ALA A 330 10.01 18.09 3.81
C ALA A 330 9.41 19.16 4.74
N ASN A 331 8.86 18.75 5.88
CA ASN A 331 8.29 19.63 6.90
C ASN A 331 9.34 20.30 7.81
N ASN A 332 10.61 19.86 7.76
CA ASN A 332 11.70 20.39 8.60
C ASN A 332 12.95 20.75 7.76
N PRO A 333 12.82 21.65 6.77
CA PRO A 333 13.92 21.97 5.86
C PRO A 333 15.12 22.56 6.61
N GLY A 334 16.28 21.94 6.47
CA GLY A 334 17.55 22.41 7.06
C GLY A 334 17.71 22.17 8.57
N ASN A 335 16.75 21.53 9.24
CA ASN A 335 16.84 21.16 10.65
C ASN A 335 16.00 19.92 10.96
N VAL A 336 16.40 18.77 10.40
CA VAL A 336 15.70 17.50 10.59
C VAL A 336 15.99 16.97 12.02
N PRO A 337 14.97 16.61 12.82
CA PRO A 337 15.19 16.12 14.17
C PRO A 337 16.03 14.84 14.23
N GLU A 338 16.89 14.71 15.24
CA GLU A 338 17.80 13.56 15.41
C GLU A 338 17.06 12.21 15.45
N ALA A 339 15.88 12.15 16.08
CA ALA A 339 15.05 10.94 16.09
C ALA A 339 14.59 10.52 14.68
N VAL A 340 14.34 11.49 13.79
CA VAL A 340 13.99 11.24 12.39
C VAL A 340 15.22 10.76 11.62
N ILE A 341 16.39 11.36 11.88
CA ILE A 341 17.67 10.91 11.31
C ILE A 341 17.96 9.45 11.68
N GLN A 342 17.75 9.04 12.93
CA GLN A 342 17.94 7.66 13.37
C GLN A 342 16.96 6.68 12.70
N GLN A 343 15.70 7.07 12.54
CA GLN A 343 14.71 6.25 11.82
C GLN A 343 15.06 6.11 10.33
N ILE A 344 15.55 7.18 9.70
CA ILE A 344 16.07 7.15 8.33
C ILE A 344 17.27 6.23 8.25
N ASP A 345 18.22 6.32 9.17
CA ASP A 345 19.42 5.49 9.20
C ASP A 345 19.06 3.99 9.27
N GLN A 346 18.14 3.62 10.16
CA GLN A 346 17.62 2.25 10.27
C GLN A 346 16.89 1.78 9.00
N ALA A 347 16.00 2.62 8.45
CA ALA A 347 15.26 2.28 7.23
C ALA A 347 16.21 2.14 6.02
N THR A 348 17.28 2.94 5.98
CA THR A 348 18.31 2.89 4.95
C THR A 348 19.15 1.63 5.08
N ASP A 349 19.53 1.23 6.29
CA ASP A 349 20.25 -0.03 6.54
C ASP A 349 19.46 -1.25 6.09
N ASN A 350 18.17 -1.30 6.43
CA ASN A 350 17.30 -2.38 5.99
C ASN A 350 17.25 -2.44 4.46
N ALA A 351 17.24 -1.28 3.78
CA ALA A 351 17.21 -1.22 2.32
C ALA A 351 18.53 -1.70 1.71
N VAL A 352 19.67 -1.34 2.32
CA VAL A 352 21.01 -1.80 1.91
C VAL A 352 21.09 -3.33 2.00
N GLN A 353 20.59 -3.90 3.10
CA GLN A 353 20.55 -5.35 3.30
C GLN A 353 19.65 -6.04 2.27
N ASN A 354 18.44 -5.51 2.05
CA ASN A 354 17.47 -6.10 1.13
C ASN A 354 17.97 -6.11 -0.33
N ILE A 355 18.49 -5.00 -0.84
CA ILE A 355 19.05 -4.96 -2.20
C ILE A 355 20.35 -5.78 -2.30
N GLY A 356 21.15 -5.83 -1.22
CA GLY A 356 22.34 -6.68 -1.14
C GLY A 356 22.00 -8.18 -1.24
N ASN A 357 20.92 -8.61 -0.58
CA ASN A 357 20.43 -9.99 -0.68
C ASN A 357 20.04 -10.34 -2.12
N VAL A 358 19.36 -9.44 -2.84
CA VAL A 358 19.02 -9.63 -4.26
C VAL A 358 20.27 -9.79 -5.12
N ILE A 359 21.30 -8.94 -4.93
CA ILE A 359 22.56 -9.03 -5.66
C ILE A 359 23.27 -10.36 -5.37
N ALA A 360 23.33 -10.78 -4.11
CA ALA A 360 23.97 -12.03 -3.71
C ALA A 360 23.32 -13.26 -4.39
N ARG A 361 22.00 -13.21 -4.67
CA ARG A 361 21.32 -14.27 -5.43
C ARG A 361 21.76 -14.32 -6.89
N PHE A 362 21.95 -13.16 -7.53
CA PHE A 362 22.51 -13.11 -8.88
C PHE A 362 23.95 -13.64 -8.93
N GLU A 363 24.78 -13.31 -7.93
CA GLU A 363 26.15 -13.82 -7.82
C GLU A 363 26.21 -15.34 -7.63
N GLN A 364 25.18 -15.92 -7.01
CA GLN A 364 24.97 -17.37 -6.89
C GLN A 364 24.44 -18.02 -8.17
N GLY A 365 24.15 -17.24 -9.22
CA GLY A 365 23.57 -17.73 -10.47
C GLY A 365 22.07 -18.03 -10.39
N THR A 366 21.39 -17.57 -9.34
CA THR A 366 19.95 -17.76 -9.16
C THR A 366 19.17 -16.72 -9.94
N GLU A 367 18.14 -17.17 -10.66
CA GLU A 367 17.16 -16.26 -11.27
C GLU A 367 16.29 -15.65 -10.17
N VAL A 368 16.17 -14.32 -10.14
CA VAL A 368 15.36 -13.61 -9.16
C VAL A 368 14.03 -13.22 -9.79
N ASN A 369 12.94 -13.34 -9.03
CA ASN A 369 11.63 -12.89 -9.49
C ASN A 369 11.66 -11.38 -9.83
N THR A 370 11.35 -11.03 -11.08
CA THR A 370 11.36 -9.64 -11.57
C THR A 370 10.54 -8.69 -10.72
N GLY A 371 9.35 -9.10 -10.27
CA GLY A 371 8.48 -8.26 -9.43
C GLY A 371 9.11 -7.99 -8.06
N ASN A 372 9.67 -9.03 -7.44
CA ASN A 372 10.37 -8.93 -6.16
C ASN A 372 11.62 -8.04 -6.24
N LEU A 373 12.41 -8.19 -7.31
CA LEU A 373 13.56 -7.33 -7.59
C LEU A 373 13.13 -5.88 -7.76
N LEU A 374 12.12 -5.61 -8.58
CA LEU A 374 11.66 -4.24 -8.85
C LEU A 374 11.05 -3.57 -7.62
N ALA A 375 10.31 -4.30 -6.79
CA ALA A 375 9.83 -3.79 -5.51
C ALA A 375 10.99 -3.48 -4.54
N THR A 376 11.99 -4.36 -4.47
CA THR A 376 13.18 -4.13 -3.65
C THR A 376 13.98 -2.92 -4.14
N LEU A 377 14.11 -2.78 -5.46
CA LEU A 377 14.75 -1.64 -6.10
C LEU A 377 14.01 -0.33 -5.83
N GLU A 378 12.68 -0.33 -5.89
CA GLU A 378 11.85 0.84 -5.63
C GLU A 378 12.04 1.32 -4.18
N VAL A 379 12.03 0.41 -3.21
CA VAL A 379 12.32 0.69 -1.80
C VAL A 379 13.75 1.19 -1.62
N ALA A 380 14.74 0.55 -2.25
CA ALA A 380 16.14 0.96 -2.20
C ALA A 380 16.36 2.37 -2.76
N ALA A 381 15.78 2.67 -3.92
CA ALA A 381 15.86 3.98 -4.56
C ALA A 381 15.15 5.07 -3.73
N LYS A 382 14.01 4.74 -3.11
CA LYS A 382 13.31 5.64 -2.20
C LYS A 382 14.12 5.91 -0.94
N ALA A 383 14.66 4.85 -0.32
CA ALA A 383 15.53 4.96 0.84
C ALA A 383 16.74 5.85 0.54
N SER A 384 17.41 5.63 -0.61
CA SER A 384 18.57 6.42 -1.02
C SER A 384 18.24 7.89 -1.24
N SER A 385 17.07 8.19 -1.83
CA SER A 385 16.61 9.57 -2.02
C SER A 385 16.31 10.25 -0.68
N THR A 386 15.58 9.56 0.21
CA THR A 386 15.25 10.06 1.55
C THR A 386 16.52 10.29 2.39
N SER A 387 17.44 9.32 2.43
CA SER A 387 18.68 9.41 3.21
C SER A 387 19.65 10.44 2.69
N SER A 388 19.80 10.58 1.37
CA SER A 388 20.66 11.62 0.77
C SER A 388 20.11 13.03 0.97
N THR A 389 18.78 13.18 1.00
CA THR A 389 18.16 14.47 1.33
C THR A 389 18.41 14.82 2.79
N ALA A 390 18.23 13.85 3.70
CA ALA A 390 18.47 14.04 5.13
C ALA A 390 19.96 14.29 5.47
N SER A 391 20.90 13.71 4.72
CA SER A 391 22.33 13.96 4.93
C SER A 391 22.72 15.42 4.65
N GLY A 392 21.95 16.14 3.84
CA GLY A 392 22.16 17.56 3.55
C GLY A 392 21.62 18.52 4.62
N SER A 393 20.86 18.02 5.60
CA SER A 393 20.12 18.85 6.56
C SER A 393 20.84 19.12 7.89
N GLY A 394 22.13 18.79 8.04
CA GLY A 394 22.90 19.07 9.27
C GLY A 394 24.34 18.51 9.30
N THR A 395 25.14 18.94 10.27
CA THR A 395 26.52 18.46 10.49
C THR A 395 26.52 17.15 11.29
N GLY A 396 26.89 16.02 10.67
CA GLY A 396 27.02 14.72 11.37
C GLY A 396 26.60 13.49 10.56
N ASN A 397 25.94 13.66 9.41
CA ASN A 397 25.27 12.58 8.69
C ASN A 397 26.13 11.88 7.63
N GLN A 398 27.44 11.79 7.82
CA GLN A 398 28.34 11.10 6.87
C GLN A 398 27.96 9.62 6.68
N SER A 399 27.44 8.96 7.73
CA SER A 399 26.88 7.61 7.66
C SER A 399 25.76 7.50 6.62
N LEU A 400 24.79 8.44 6.64
CA LEU A 400 23.69 8.45 5.68
C LEU A 400 24.17 8.68 4.25
N ALA A 401 25.14 9.56 4.03
CA ALA A 401 25.72 9.78 2.70
C ALA A 401 26.41 8.51 2.16
N GLN A 402 27.15 7.79 3.01
CA GLN A 402 27.80 6.52 2.65
C GLN A 402 26.79 5.41 2.36
N LYS A 403 25.73 5.28 3.17
CA LYS A 403 24.65 4.32 2.94
C LYS A 403 23.87 4.64 1.66
N SER A 404 23.61 5.92 1.39
CA SER A 404 22.98 6.37 0.13
C SER A 404 23.84 6.03 -1.09
N SER A 405 25.16 6.21 -0.99
CA SER A 405 26.11 5.82 -2.05
C SER A 405 26.11 4.30 -2.29
N SER A 406 26.04 3.52 -1.21
CA SER A 406 25.92 2.06 -1.28
C SER A 406 24.61 1.63 -1.95
N LEU A 407 23.48 2.25 -1.59
CA LEU A 407 22.20 2.00 -2.25
C LEU A 407 22.20 2.37 -3.72
N LEU A 408 22.80 3.51 -4.09
CA LEU A 408 22.92 3.93 -5.48
C LEU A 408 23.70 2.89 -6.31
N THR A 409 24.85 2.45 -5.80
CA THR A 409 25.71 1.46 -6.46
C THR A 409 25.05 0.08 -6.54
N ASN A 410 24.46 -0.39 -5.44
CA ASN A 410 23.76 -1.67 -5.39
C ASN A 410 22.53 -1.68 -6.30
N SER A 411 21.78 -0.58 -6.35
CA SER A 411 20.63 -0.44 -7.24
C SER A 411 21.03 -0.48 -8.72
N ALA A 412 22.16 0.16 -9.08
CA ALA A 412 22.72 0.08 -10.42
C ALA A 412 23.11 -1.35 -10.80
N ALA A 413 23.73 -2.09 -9.87
CA ALA A 413 24.08 -3.50 -10.05
C ALA A 413 22.84 -4.41 -10.20
N ALA A 414 21.81 -4.20 -9.37
CA ALA A 414 20.55 -4.94 -9.44
C ALA A 414 19.82 -4.70 -10.78
N LEU A 415 19.75 -3.45 -11.24
CA LEU A 415 19.19 -3.11 -12.56
C LEU A 415 20.00 -3.72 -13.72
N THR A 416 21.32 -3.71 -13.61
CA THR A 416 22.21 -4.34 -14.61
C THR A 416 22.00 -5.85 -14.68
N SER A 417 21.76 -6.49 -13.53
CA SER A 417 21.46 -7.92 -13.41
C SER A 417 20.08 -8.24 -13.96
N LEU A 418 19.06 -7.43 -13.65
CA LEU A 418 17.73 -7.54 -14.25
C LEU A 418 17.80 -7.42 -15.77
N ALA A 419 18.56 -6.45 -16.29
CA ALA A 419 18.76 -6.27 -17.73
C ALA A 419 19.47 -7.45 -18.39
N ALA A 420 20.37 -8.14 -17.68
CA ALA A 420 20.99 -9.37 -18.17
C ALA A 420 19.98 -10.53 -18.18
N GLN A 421 19.22 -10.70 -17.10
CA GLN A 421 18.16 -11.70 -17.00
C GLN A 421 17.10 -11.51 -18.08
N SER A 422 16.64 -10.28 -18.31
CA SER A 422 15.64 -9.95 -19.34
C SER A 422 16.11 -10.18 -20.77
N GLN A 423 17.43 -10.27 -20.98
CA GLN A 423 18.06 -10.53 -22.27
C GLN A 423 18.37 -12.02 -22.48
N SER A 424 18.26 -12.84 -21.44
CA SER A 424 18.28 -14.31 -21.58
C SER A 424 17.05 -14.74 -22.39
N GLY A 425 17.25 -15.59 -23.40
CA GLY A 425 16.38 -15.69 -24.59
C GLY A 425 14.88 -16.02 -24.39
N ASN A 426 14.43 -16.28 -23.16
CA ASN A 426 13.06 -16.65 -22.80
C ASN A 426 12.38 -15.69 -21.81
N ALA A 427 13.04 -14.63 -21.36
CA ALA A 427 12.45 -13.71 -20.39
C ALA A 427 11.32 -12.86 -21.03
N PRO A 428 10.14 -12.75 -20.39
CA PRO A 428 9.08 -11.88 -20.86
C PRO A 428 9.53 -10.41 -20.80
N ALA A 429 9.01 -9.59 -21.71
CA ALA A 429 9.20 -8.14 -21.64
C ALA A 429 8.57 -7.58 -20.36
N LEU A 430 9.13 -6.47 -19.84
CA LEU A 430 8.56 -5.78 -18.70
C LEU A 430 7.11 -5.34 -19.00
N THR A 431 6.22 -5.50 -18.02
CA THR A 431 4.86 -4.96 -18.09
C THR A 431 4.86 -3.43 -18.00
N ALA A 432 3.76 -2.79 -18.37
CA ALA A 432 3.62 -1.33 -18.24
C ALA A 432 3.85 -0.85 -16.79
N THR A 433 3.37 -1.59 -15.80
CA THR A 433 3.59 -1.30 -14.37
C THR A 433 5.07 -1.40 -14.03
N GLN A 434 5.75 -2.46 -14.45
CA GLN A 434 7.18 -2.66 -14.20
C GLN A 434 8.03 -1.58 -14.89
N VAL A 435 7.64 -1.16 -16.09
CA VAL A 435 8.28 -0.02 -16.78
C VAL A 435 8.14 1.26 -15.95
N THR A 436 6.95 1.54 -15.39
CA THR A 436 6.74 2.70 -14.51
C THR A 436 7.61 2.59 -13.24
N GLN A 437 7.69 1.42 -12.61
CA GLN A 437 8.55 1.21 -11.42
C GLN A 437 10.01 1.47 -11.73
N VAL A 438 10.53 0.97 -12.86
CA VAL A 438 11.92 1.24 -13.28
C VAL A 438 12.15 2.74 -13.48
N ARG A 439 11.20 3.47 -14.09
CA ARG A 439 11.34 4.93 -14.24
C ARG A 439 11.33 5.65 -12.90
N THR A 440 10.41 5.34 -12.01
CA THR A 440 10.33 5.93 -10.66
C THR A 440 11.62 5.69 -9.87
N ALA A 441 12.09 4.43 -9.84
CA ALA A 441 13.35 4.09 -9.19
C ALA A 441 14.53 4.85 -9.81
N THR A 442 14.59 4.94 -11.14
CA THR A 442 15.65 5.70 -11.82
C THR A 442 15.63 7.17 -11.46
N THR A 443 14.46 7.81 -11.45
CA THR A 443 14.30 9.22 -11.07
C THR A 443 14.83 9.47 -9.66
N ASN A 444 14.50 8.59 -8.71
CA ASN A 444 14.98 8.67 -7.34
C ASN A 444 16.50 8.46 -7.25
N LEU A 445 17.07 7.49 -7.98
CA LEU A 445 18.51 7.24 -8.02
C LEU A 445 19.29 8.40 -8.64
N LEU A 446 18.75 9.05 -9.68
CA LEU A 446 19.33 10.26 -10.27
C LEU A 446 19.30 11.44 -9.28
N SER A 447 18.21 11.57 -8.52
CA SER A 447 18.12 12.55 -7.43
C SER A 447 19.16 12.27 -6.34
N THR A 448 19.35 11.01 -5.94
CA THR A 448 20.41 10.60 -5.01
C THR A 448 21.80 10.95 -5.53
N ALA A 449 22.12 10.62 -6.79
CA ALA A 449 23.43 10.89 -7.37
C ALA A 449 23.73 12.39 -7.43
N SER A 450 22.73 13.19 -7.81
CA SER A 450 22.80 14.66 -7.79
C SER A 450 23.11 15.17 -6.38
N THR A 451 22.30 14.75 -5.40
CA THR A 451 22.41 15.20 -4.01
C THR A 451 23.75 14.83 -3.40
N LEU A 452 24.20 13.57 -3.54
CA LEU A 452 25.50 13.12 -3.07
C LEU A 452 26.66 13.90 -3.70
N SER A 453 26.57 14.19 -5.00
CA SER A 453 27.61 14.95 -5.69
C SER A 453 27.69 16.38 -5.16
N THR A 454 26.55 17.05 -4.99
CA THR A 454 26.52 18.43 -4.46
C THR A 454 26.97 18.56 -3.01
N GLN A 455 26.86 17.48 -2.22
CA GLN A 455 27.32 17.44 -0.83
C GLN A 455 28.79 17.05 -0.70
N SER A 456 29.41 16.51 -1.75
CA SER A 456 30.80 16.05 -1.71
C SER A 456 31.77 17.10 -2.24
N THR A 457 32.95 17.17 -1.63
CA THR A 457 34.12 17.89 -2.14
C THR A 457 35.16 16.95 -2.76
N SER A 458 34.90 15.63 -2.74
CA SER A 458 35.77 14.59 -3.29
C SER A 458 35.42 14.34 -4.76
N THR A 459 36.37 14.59 -5.66
CA THR A 459 36.22 14.24 -7.08
C THR A 459 36.01 12.74 -7.30
N THR A 460 36.50 11.89 -6.39
CA THR A 460 36.32 10.43 -6.45
C THR A 460 34.88 10.03 -6.13
N ASP A 461 34.27 10.66 -5.13
CA ASP A 461 32.89 10.35 -4.72
C ASP A 461 31.91 10.84 -5.79
N ILE A 462 32.15 12.05 -6.34
CA ILE A 462 31.37 12.62 -7.44
C ILE A 462 31.47 11.72 -8.68
N ALA A 463 32.67 11.26 -9.04
CA ALA A 463 32.86 10.35 -10.16
C ALA A 463 32.18 8.99 -9.94
N SER A 464 32.14 8.50 -8.70
CA SER A 464 31.46 7.25 -8.35
C SER A 464 29.94 7.38 -8.48
N ALA A 465 29.36 8.49 -7.98
CA ALA A 465 27.94 8.79 -8.14
C ALA A 465 27.54 8.94 -9.62
N ALA A 466 28.36 9.64 -10.41
CA ALA A 466 28.14 9.80 -11.86
C ALA A 466 28.18 8.46 -12.61
N ARG A 467 29.15 7.60 -12.29
CA ARG A 467 29.28 6.26 -12.90
C ARG A 467 28.06 5.39 -12.59
N ALA A 468 27.62 5.34 -11.32
CA ALA A 468 26.43 4.58 -10.94
C ALA A 468 25.15 5.11 -11.61
N ALA A 469 24.98 6.43 -11.70
CA ALA A 469 23.87 7.04 -12.44
C ALA A 469 23.89 6.68 -13.94
N ALA A 470 25.07 6.68 -14.57
CA ALA A 470 25.22 6.25 -15.95
C ALA A 470 24.91 4.75 -16.15
N GLU A 471 25.27 3.90 -15.20
CA GLU A 471 24.93 2.47 -15.20
C GLU A 471 23.41 2.24 -15.11
N VAL A 472 22.71 2.98 -14.24
CA VAL A 472 21.25 2.96 -14.14
C VAL A 472 20.60 3.31 -15.49
N ILE A 473 21.03 4.40 -16.14
CA ILE A 473 20.47 4.81 -17.45
C ILE A 473 20.76 3.76 -18.53
N ASN A 474 21.97 3.18 -18.52
CA ASN A 474 22.33 2.12 -19.46
C ASN A 474 21.51 0.85 -19.25
N ALA A 475 21.21 0.48 -17.99
CA ALA A 475 20.33 -0.64 -17.68
C ALA A 475 18.90 -0.39 -18.19
N ASN A 476 18.36 0.82 -18.03
CA ASN A 476 17.05 1.18 -18.60
C ASN A 476 17.00 1.02 -20.12
N ARG A 477 18.06 1.45 -20.82
CA ARG A 477 18.20 1.26 -22.26
C ARG A 477 18.17 -0.23 -22.62
N ARG A 478 18.87 -1.07 -21.86
CA ARG A 478 18.92 -2.53 -22.07
C ARG A 478 17.58 -3.22 -21.76
N LEU A 479 16.81 -2.68 -20.83
CA LEU A 479 15.45 -3.12 -20.47
C LEU A 479 14.37 -2.65 -21.46
N ASN A 480 14.73 -1.87 -22.48
CA ASN A 480 13.79 -1.19 -23.36
C ASN A 480 12.79 -0.30 -22.60
N VAL A 481 13.25 0.45 -21.60
CA VAL A 481 12.44 1.46 -20.92
C VAL A 481 12.66 2.82 -21.60
N ALA A 482 11.66 3.30 -22.34
CA ALA A 482 11.66 4.67 -22.87
C ALA A 482 11.58 5.70 -21.73
N ALA A 483 12.28 6.81 -21.91
CA ALA A 483 12.14 7.96 -21.05
C ALA A 483 10.87 8.75 -21.35
N ASP A 484 10.20 9.16 -20.29
CA ASP A 484 9.17 10.20 -20.34
C ASP A 484 9.78 11.57 -19.99
N ALA A 485 8.95 12.61 -20.06
CA ALA A 485 9.40 13.99 -19.81
C ALA A 485 10.01 14.17 -18.41
N ALA A 486 9.50 13.44 -17.40
CA ALA A 486 10.00 13.51 -16.04
C ALA A 486 11.42 12.91 -15.95
N LEU A 487 11.63 11.71 -16.53
CA LEU A 487 12.94 11.09 -16.54
C LEU A 487 13.98 11.92 -17.30
N VAL A 488 13.61 12.52 -18.43
CA VAL A 488 14.51 13.43 -19.18
C VAL A 488 14.90 14.64 -18.33
N ALA A 489 13.95 15.26 -17.64
CA ALA A 489 14.23 16.37 -16.73
C ALA A 489 15.17 15.95 -15.59
N SER A 490 14.97 14.76 -15.02
CA SER A 490 15.84 14.21 -13.97
C SER A 490 17.26 13.94 -14.45
N VAL A 491 17.44 13.38 -15.65
CA VAL A 491 18.79 13.18 -16.23
C VAL A 491 19.47 14.53 -16.48
N SER A 492 18.74 15.51 -17.05
CA SER A 492 19.28 16.85 -17.30
C SER A 492 19.71 17.53 -16.00
N ASN A 493 18.87 17.48 -14.96
CA ASN A 493 19.18 18.08 -13.67
C ASN A 493 20.38 17.39 -13.01
N ALA A 494 20.37 16.06 -12.93
CA ALA A 494 21.48 15.31 -12.33
C ALA A 494 22.80 15.57 -13.06
N SER A 495 22.80 15.59 -14.40
CA SER A 495 24.00 15.89 -15.19
C SER A 495 24.53 17.29 -14.90
N ALA A 496 23.67 18.29 -14.79
CA ALA A 496 24.08 19.65 -14.48
C ALA A 496 24.66 19.77 -13.06
N GLN A 497 24.01 19.15 -12.07
CA GLN A 497 24.44 19.19 -10.66
C GLN A 497 25.76 18.44 -10.44
N ILE A 498 25.94 17.27 -11.06
CA ILE A 498 27.19 16.50 -11.03
C ILE A 498 28.33 17.29 -11.67
N ALA A 499 28.11 17.89 -12.84
CA ALA A 499 29.11 18.69 -13.52
C ALA A 499 29.53 19.90 -12.68
N THR A 500 28.56 20.64 -12.13
CA THR A 500 28.80 21.79 -11.25
C THR A 500 29.57 21.38 -10.00
N ALA A 501 29.20 20.27 -9.36
CA ALA A 501 29.90 19.75 -8.19
C ALA A 501 31.35 19.37 -8.51
N ALA A 502 31.59 18.68 -9.64
CA ALA A 502 32.94 18.31 -10.07
C ALA A 502 33.83 19.53 -10.32
N ILE A 503 33.27 20.58 -10.93
CA ILE A 503 33.99 21.84 -11.17
C ILE A 503 34.34 22.51 -9.85
N ARG A 504 33.38 22.61 -8.92
CA ARG A 504 33.62 23.20 -7.59
C ARG A 504 34.60 22.38 -6.74
N ALA A 505 34.64 21.06 -6.91
CA ALA A 505 35.61 20.20 -6.23
C ALA A 505 37.07 20.46 -6.68
N VAL A 506 37.28 20.87 -7.94
CA VAL A 506 38.62 21.18 -8.49
C VAL A 506 38.98 22.66 -8.36
N ALA A 507 38.04 23.55 -8.68
CA ALA A 507 38.27 24.99 -8.76
C ALA A 507 37.97 25.76 -7.46
N GLY A 508 37.33 25.10 -6.48
CA GLY A 508 36.97 25.67 -5.19
C GLY A 508 35.45 25.79 -4.99
N ALA A 509 34.99 25.57 -3.76
CA ALA A 509 33.56 25.48 -3.43
C ALA A 509 32.75 26.76 -3.72
N ASN A 510 33.42 27.92 -3.77
CA ASN A 510 32.79 29.23 -3.92
C ASN A 510 32.70 29.72 -5.37
N VAL A 511 33.10 28.90 -6.35
CA VAL A 511 33.00 29.26 -7.77
C VAL A 511 31.54 29.42 -8.17
N SER A 512 31.20 30.60 -8.69
CA SER A 512 29.86 30.93 -9.18
C SER A 512 29.59 30.31 -10.55
N ASP A 513 28.31 30.16 -10.90
CA ASP A 513 27.90 29.56 -12.17
C ASP A 513 28.38 30.36 -13.40
N ALA A 514 28.58 31.68 -13.25
CA ALA A 514 29.16 32.52 -14.30
C ALA A 514 30.67 32.25 -14.51
N GLU A 515 31.39 31.95 -13.42
CA GLU A 515 32.82 31.62 -13.46
C GLU A 515 33.07 30.22 -14.01
N ILE A 516 32.14 29.28 -13.80
CA ILE A 516 32.20 27.91 -14.33
C ILE A 516 32.44 27.89 -15.84
N THR A 517 31.68 28.69 -16.59
CA THR A 517 31.79 28.73 -18.06
C THR A 517 33.19 29.20 -18.51
N THR A 518 33.73 30.20 -17.81
CA THR A 518 35.07 30.74 -18.07
C THR A 518 36.15 29.70 -17.74
N LEU A 519 36.01 28.99 -16.62
CA LEU A 519 36.94 27.95 -16.19
C LEU A 519 36.99 26.77 -17.17
N LEU A 520 35.84 26.33 -17.70
CA LEU A 520 35.79 25.25 -18.69
C LEU A 520 36.46 25.65 -20.01
N GLN A 521 36.36 26.92 -20.42
CA GLN A 521 37.02 27.42 -21.63
C GLN A 521 38.54 27.56 -21.45
N GLN A 522 38.99 27.91 -20.25
CA GLN A 522 40.40 28.17 -19.95
C GLN A 522 41.17 26.92 -19.49
N ASN A 523 40.49 25.88 -19.02
CA ASN A 523 41.10 24.66 -18.51
C ASN A 523 40.56 23.42 -19.24
N GLN A 524 41.25 23.03 -20.32
CA GLN A 524 40.88 21.87 -21.14
C GLN A 524 40.86 20.55 -20.35
N GLY A 525 41.79 20.37 -19.40
CA GLY A 525 41.81 19.17 -18.56
C GLY A 525 40.58 19.06 -17.65
N LEU A 526 40.13 20.19 -17.09
CA LEU A 526 38.88 20.25 -16.32
C LEU A 526 37.66 19.99 -17.21
N ALA A 527 37.64 20.54 -18.43
CA ALA A 527 36.56 20.30 -19.39
C ALA A 527 36.46 18.82 -19.78
N GLU A 528 37.59 18.14 -20.04
CA GLU A 528 37.62 16.71 -20.29
C GLU A 528 37.17 15.88 -19.08
N GLN A 529 37.59 16.25 -17.87
CA GLN A 529 37.13 15.61 -16.64
C GLN A 529 35.61 15.70 -16.47
N VAL A 530 35.03 16.88 -16.67
CA VAL A 530 33.58 17.09 -16.59
C VAL A 530 32.83 16.34 -17.70
N LEU A 531 33.38 16.32 -18.91
CA LEU A 531 32.80 15.59 -20.04
C LEU A 531 32.77 14.07 -19.76
N ASN A 532 33.79 13.53 -19.09
CA ASN A 532 33.83 12.13 -18.68
C ASN A 532 32.79 11.77 -17.60
N LEU A 533 32.16 12.76 -16.96
CA LEU A 533 31.08 12.59 -15.99
C LEU A 533 29.69 12.77 -16.61
N ALA A 534 29.60 13.11 -17.91
CA ALA A 534 28.34 13.35 -18.58
C ALA A 534 27.46 12.09 -18.57
N LEU A 535 26.19 12.27 -18.19
CA LEU A 535 25.24 11.17 -18.17
C LEU A 535 24.78 10.83 -19.60
N PRO A 536 24.60 9.53 -19.93
CA PRO A 536 24.10 9.13 -21.24
C PRO A 536 22.67 9.60 -21.45
N ILE A 537 22.31 9.84 -22.71
CA ILE A 537 20.95 10.23 -23.11
C ILE A 537 20.05 8.99 -23.07
N PRO A 538 18.94 9.00 -22.31
CA PRO A 538 18.02 7.87 -22.29
C PRO A 538 17.25 7.77 -23.62
N PRO A 539 16.81 6.56 -24.03
CA PRO A 539 16.09 6.40 -25.29
C PRO A 539 14.72 7.09 -25.24
N SER A 540 14.42 7.92 -26.24
CA SER A 540 13.12 8.60 -26.38
C SER A 540 12.03 7.70 -26.95
N GLN A 541 12.41 6.64 -27.68
CA GLN A 541 11.53 5.57 -28.14
C GLN A 541 12.28 4.23 -28.09
N VAL A 542 11.54 3.14 -27.91
CA VAL A 542 12.06 1.77 -27.90
C VAL A 542 11.31 0.93 -28.91
N THR A 543 12.06 0.34 -29.83
CA THR A 543 11.51 -0.59 -30.83
C THR A 543 11.40 -1.98 -30.20
N THR A 544 10.17 -2.49 -30.07
CA THR A 544 9.91 -3.81 -29.52
C THR A 544 10.58 -4.90 -30.38
N ARG A 545 10.81 -6.09 -29.81
CA ARG A 545 11.37 -7.23 -30.55
C ARG A 545 10.46 -7.64 -31.73
N ALA A 546 9.15 -7.50 -31.56
CA ALA A 546 8.16 -7.74 -32.62
C ALA A 546 8.29 -6.72 -33.77
N GLU A 547 8.47 -5.44 -33.46
CA GLU A 547 8.68 -4.39 -34.48
C GLU A 547 10.03 -4.55 -35.19
N ARG A 548 11.09 -4.95 -34.47
CA ARG A 548 12.40 -5.25 -35.07
C ARG A 548 12.36 -6.42 -36.03
N ASN A 549 11.64 -7.48 -35.68
CA ASN A 549 11.50 -8.67 -36.53
C ASN A 549 10.61 -8.42 -37.76
N ASN A 550 9.74 -7.41 -37.73
CA ASN A 550 8.93 -6.99 -38.88
C ASN A 550 9.66 -5.98 -39.80
N GLN A 551 10.86 -5.50 -39.40
CA GLN A 551 11.70 -4.57 -40.17
C GLN A 551 12.86 -5.27 -40.90
N ILE A 552 13.02 -6.58 -40.71
CA ILE A 552 13.96 -7.46 -41.42
C ILE A 552 13.14 -8.34 -42.36
#